data_AF-A0A497MWZ4-F1
#
_entry.id   AF-A0A497MWZ4-F1
#
_cell.length_a   1.000
_cell.length_b   1.000
_cell.length_c   1.000
_cell.angle_alpha   90.00
_cell.angle_beta   90.00
_cell.angle_gamma   90.00
#
_symmetry.space_group_name_H-M   'P 1'
#
loop_
_entity.id
_entity.type
_entity.pdbx_description
1 polymer ?
#
loop_
_entity_poly.entity_id
_entity_poly.type
_entity_poly.pdbx_seq_one_letter_code
_entity_poly.pdbx_strand_id
1 'polypeptide(L)'
;MSEGASKTKANFFFYLPFVIILMAGFFLLTVFKPTDSNEQFSSQIEGFNDELNLLKQRLDEIEATVANISNSIADLNYSSKINALEHEMMETHNLSLEEINEMKEDLEDIRNELSTLSGDPHPQEIQDEEETFSFESSVESVVSIQVACFNEGVAYVSKGSGFIYHEHGYIITNYHVVEHEAWGLEVVFNDGTIVEGDLVAYDTDYDIALL
;
A
#
# COMPACT_ATOMS: atom_id res chain seq x y z
N MET A 1 -109.33 -37.42 18.66
CA MET A 1 -108.06 -38.17 18.78
C MET A 1 -106.95 -37.31 18.19
N SER A 2 -106.35 -36.42 18.99
CA SER A 2 -105.27 -35.53 18.55
C SER A 2 -104.39 -35.20 19.75
N GLU A 3 -103.53 -36.13 20.13
CA GLU A 3 -102.57 -35.91 21.21
C GLU A 3 -101.34 -36.79 20.96
N GLY A 4 -100.50 -36.38 20.00
CA GLY A 4 -99.31 -37.16 19.62
C GLY A 4 -98.20 -36.38 18.92
N ALA A 5 -98.50 -35.22 18.32
CA ALA A 5 -97.50 -34.47 17.53
C ALA A 5 -96.68 -33.42 18.32
N SER A 6 -96.97 -33.20 19.61
CA SER A 6 -96.37 -32.09 20.38
C SER A 6 -95.04 -32.45 21.08
N LYS A 7 -94.86 -33.72 21.51
CA LYS A 7 -93.67 -34.12 22.28
C LYS A 7 -92.38 -34.20 21.47
N THR A 8 -92.43 -34.46 20.16
CA THR A 8 -91.22 -34.58 19.32
C THR A 8 -90.61 -33.21 18.99
N LYS A 9 -91.44 -32.16 18.86
CA LYS A 9 -90.95 -30.79 18.61
C LYS A 9 -90.27 -30.16 19.84
N ALA A 10 -90.72 -30.52 21.05
CA ALA A 10 -90.15 -30.01 22.30
C ALA A 10 -88.70 -30.50 22.52
N ASN A 11 -88.40 -31.75 22.15
CA ASN A 11 -87.04 -32.31 22.28
C ASN A 11 -86.08 -31.72 21.25
N PHE A 12 -86.55 -31.43 20.02
CA PHE A 12 -85.73 -30.80 18.98
C PHE A 12 -85.23 -29.41 19.38
N PHE A 13 -86.07 -28.63 20.08
CA PHE A 13 -85.72 -27.29 20.54
C PHE A 13 -84.61 -27.29 21.61
N PHE A 14 -84.50 -28.38 22.39
CA PHE A 14 -83.46 -28.53 23.42
C PHE A 14 -82.06 -28.78 22.83
N TYR A 15 -81.96 -29.43 21.67
CA TYR A 15 -80.67 -29.73 21.01
C TYR A 15 -80.21 -28.63 20.05
N LEU A 16 -81.10 -27.74 19.62
CA LEU A 16 -80.80 -26.61 18.73
C LEU A 16 -79.59 -25.76 19.19
N PRO A 17 -79.45 -25.34 20.47
CA PRO A 17 -78.27 -24.57 20.88
C PRO A 17 -76.97 -25.37 20.77
N PHE A 18 -77.02 -26.69 20.99
CA PHE A 18 -75.85 -27.55 20.87
C PHE A 18 -75.38 -27.69 19.43
N VAL A 19 -76.33 -27.81 18.49
CA VAL A 19 -76.04 -27.83 17.04
C VAL A 19 -75.44 -26.49 16.58
N ILE A 20 -75.96 -25.36 17.09
CA ILE A 20 -75.43 -24.04 16.76
C ILE A 20 -74.00 -23.88 17.30
N ILE A 21 -73.71 -24.34 18.52
CA ILE A 21 -72.36 -24.31 19.09
C ILE A 21 -71.40 -25.18 18.28
N LEU A 22 -71.83 -26.39 17.88
CA LEU A 22 -71.03 -27.27 17.03
C LEU A 22 -70.75 -26.65 15.66
N MET A 23 -71.76 -26.05 15.03
CA MET A 23 -71.61 -25.35 13.75
C MET A 23 -70.73 -24.10 13.88
N ALA A 24 -70.88 -23.33 14.95
CA ALA A 24 -70.05 -22.18 15.25
C ALA A 24 -68.60 -22.59 15.50
N GLY A 25 -68.36 -23.68 16.25
CA GLY A 25 -67.03 -24.24 16.49
C GLY A 25 -66.38 -24.76 15.21
N PHE A 26 -67.15 -25.47 14.38
CA PHE A 26 -66.68 -25.91 13.06
C PHE A 26 -66.35 -24.72 12.16
N PHE A 27 -67.22 -23.70 12.12
CA PHE A 27 -66.97 -22.47 11.39
C PHE A 27 -65.72 -21.75 11.89
N LEU A 28 -65.53 -21.65 13.21
CA LEU A 28 -64.34 -21.06 13.83
C LEU A 28 -63.07 -21.82 13.44
N LEU A 29 -63.10 -23.16 13.43
CA LEU A 29 -61.98 -23.99 12.99
C LEU A 29 -61.68 -23.85 11.48
N THR A 30 -62.71 -23.59 10.65
CA THR A 30 -62.51 -23.38 9.21
C THR A 30 -62.02 -21.99 8.86
N VAL A 31 -62.40 -20.97 9.65
CA VAL A 31 -62.04 -19.56 9.43
C VAL A 31 -60.68 -19.24 10.06
N PHE A 32 -60.40 -19.77 11.25
CA PHE A 32 -59.08 -19.71 11.87
C PHE A 32 -58.23 -20.91 11.41
N LYS A 33 -57.90 -20.95 10.11
CA LYS A 33 -56.74 -21.72 9.69
C LYS A 33 -55.48 -21.04 10.25
N PRO A 34 -54.48 -21.78 10.75
CA PRO A 34 -53.19 -21.19 11.09
C PRO A 34 -52.65 -20.47 9.83
N THR A 35 -52.33 -19.21 9.98
CA THR A 35 -51.99 -18.29 8.88
C THR A 35 -50.64 -18.64 8.25
N ASP A 36 -50.57 -18.62 6.91
CA ASP A 36 -49.35 -18.81 6.10
C ASP A 36 -48.17 -17.90 6.53
N SER A 37 -48.47 -16.82 7.25
CA SER A 37 -47.50 -15.90 7.85
C SER A 37 -46.51 -16.60 8.79
N ASN A 38 -46.95 -17.65 9.50
CA ASN A 38 -46.08 -18.36 10.44
C ASN A 38 -45.06 -19.23 9.71
N GLU A 39 -45.44 -19.86 8.58
CA GLU A 39 -44.50 -20.62 7.74
C GLU A 39 -43.48 -19.69 7.06
N GLN A 40 -43.93 -18.53 6.57
CA GLN A 40 -43.03 -17.52 6.00
C GLN A 40 -42.01 -17.00 7.03
N PHE A 41 -42.43 -16.75 8.26
CA PHE A 41 -41.54 -16.30 9.32
C PHE A 41 -40.53 -17.40 9.74
N SER A 42 -40.97 -18.65 9.84
CA SER A 42 -40.07 -19.78 10.10
C SER A 42 -39.03 -19.96 8.99
N SER A 43 -39.44 -19.85 7.72
CA SER A 43 -38.51 -19.90 6.58
C SER A 43 -37.49 -18.75 6.58
N GLN A 44 -37.91 -17.54 6.98
CA GLN A 44 -36.99 -16.42 7.13
C GLN A 44 -35.97 -16.64 8.26
N ILE A 45 -36.39 -17.19 9.41
CA ILE A 45 -35.49 -17.52 10.52
C ILE A 45 -34.48 -18.58 10.09
N GLU A 46 -34.91 -19.60 9.36
CA GLU A 46 -34.03 -20.64 8.82
C GLU A 46 -33.00 -20.04 7.86
N GLY A 47 -33.44 -19.18 6.94
CA GLY A 47 -32.54 -18.47 6.02
C GLY A 47 -31.51 -17.58 6.73
N PHE A 48 -31.91 -16.84 7.76
CA PHE A 48 -30.97 -16.06 8.56
C PHE A 48 -29.98 -16.93 9.32
N ASN A 49 -30.41 -18.08 9.83
CA ASN A 49 -29.52 -19.00 10.53
C ASN A 49 -28.49 -19.62 9.59
N ASP A 50 -28.88 -19.93 8.35
CA ASP A 50 -27.96 -20.41 7.31
C ASP A 50 -26.94 -19.34 6.91
N GLU A 51 -27.38 -18.08 6.72
CA GLU A 51 -26.47 -16.95 6.49
C GLU A 51 -25.50 -16.75 7.65
N LEU A 52 -25.96 -16.86 8.90
CA LEU A 52 -25.11 -16.76 10.09
C LEU A 52 -24.08 -17.88 10.16
N ASN A 53 -24.45 -19.11 9.78
CA ASN A 53 -23.52 -20.23 9.77
C ASN A 53 -22.47 -20.08 8.66
N LEU A 54 -22.88 -19.61 7.48
CA LEU A 54 -21.97 -19.29 6.40
C LEU A 54 -20.98 -18.17 6.78
N LEU A 55 -21.47 -17.14 7.48
CA LEU A 55 -20.64 -16.04 7.94
C LEU A 55 -19.60 -16.51 8.97
N LYS A 56 -19.98 -17.39 9.89
CA LYS A 56 -19.04 -18.00 10.84
C LYS A 56 -17.95 -18.80 10.14
N GLN A 57 -18.33 -19.64 9.17
CA GLN A 57 -17.35 -20.40 8.40
C GLN A 57 -16.35 -19.49 7.68
N ARG A 58 -16.82 -18.40 7.06
CA ARG A 58 -15.94 -17.43 6.41
C ARG A 58 -15.00 -16.74 7.40
N LEU A 59 -15.47 -16.47 8.62
CA LEU A 59 -14.62 -15.90 9.68
C LEU A 59 -13.50 -16.86 10.06
N ASP A 60 -13.81 -18.15 10.22
CA ASP A 60 -12.81 -19.19 10.52
C ASP A 60 -11.76 -19.30 9.39
N GLU A 61 -12.19 -19.21 8.12
CA GLU A 61 -11.29 -19.19 6.96
C GLU A 61 -10.39 -17.95 6.94
N ILE A 62 -10.93 -16.78 7.30
CA ILE A 62 -10.16 -15.54 7.44
C ILE A 62 -9.12 -15.68 8.55
N GLU A 63 -9.50 -16.19 9.72
CA GLU A 63 -8.56 -16.38 10.85
C GLU A 63 -7.41 -17.33 10.46
N ALA A 64 -7.71 -18.43 9.77
CA ALA A 64 -6.70 -19.34 9.26
C ALA A 64 -5.76 -18.66 8.25
N THR A 65 -6.30 -17.82 7.37
CA THR A 65 -5.52 -17.06 6.38
C THR A 65 -4.60 -16.05 7.06
N VAL A 66 -5.10 -15.31 8.06
CA VAL A 66 -4.31 -14.34 8.84
C VAL A 66 -3.17 -15.05 9.58
N ALA A 67 -3.42 -16.23 10.15
CA ALA A 67 -2.38 -17.02 10.82
C ALA A 67 -1.28 -17.46 9.83
N ASN A 68 -1.66 -17.90 8.63
CA ASN A 68 -0.70 -18.28 7.59
C ASN A 68 0.15 -17.07 7.13
N ILE A 69 -0.48 -15.92 6.89
CA ILE A 69 0.23 -14.69 6.51
C ILE A 69 1.21 -14.28 7.60
N SER A 70 0.79 -14.30 8.87
CA SER A 70 1.64 -13.98 10.02
C SER A 70 2.90 -14.85 10.06
N ASN A 71 2.74 -16.16 9.84
CA ASN A 71 3.88 -17.09 9.77
C ASN A 71 4.80 -16.79 8.57
N SER A 72 4.23 -16.54 7.38
CA SER A 72 5.03 -16.16 6.21
C SER A 72 5.81 -14.86 6.40
N ILE A 73 5.23 -13.86 7.09
CA ILE A 73 5.93 -12.62 7.44
C ILE A 73 7.08 -12.89 8.41
N ALA A 74 6.90 -13.79 9.38
CA ALA A 74 7.97 -14.16 10.30
C ALA A 74 9.16 -14.85 9.61
N ASP A 75 8.89 -15.67 8.58
CA ASP A 75 9.93 -16.34 7.78
C ASP A 75 10.67 -15.37 6.84
N LEU A 76 10.07 -14.24 6.47
CA LEU A 76 10.66 -13.17 5.67
C LEU A 76 11.67 -12.32 6.47
N ASN A 77 12.48 -12.93 7.33
CA ASN A 77 13.45 -12.25 8.20
C ASN A 77 14.64 -11.65 7.39
N TYR A 78 14.33 -10.64 6.56
CA TYR A 78 15.22 -9.89 5.70
C TYR A 78 16.34 -9.22 6.49
N SER A 79 16.13 -8.95 7.78
CA SER A 79 17.16 -8.41 8.67
C SER A 79 18.41 -9.31 8.71
N SER A 80 18.28 -10.63 8.65
CA SER A 80 19.45 -11.52 8.64
C SER A 80 20.30 -11.38 7.36
N LYS A 81 19.64 -11.25 6.20
CA LYS A 81 20.31 -11.05 4.90
C LYS A 81 20.90 -9.66 4.78
N ILE A 82 20.18 -8.63 5.25
CA ILE A 82 20.66 -7.24 5.28
C ILE A 82 21.91 -7.16 6.15
N ASN A 83 21.90 -7.71 7.35
CA ASN A 83 23.08 -7.66 8.24
C ASN A 83 24.28 -8.42 7.64
N ALA A 84 24.05 -9.55 6.96
CA ALA A 84 25.11 -10.28 6.28
C ALA A 84 25.69 -9.48 5.11
N LEU A 85 24.83 -8.83 4.33
CA LEU A 85 25.24 -7.98 3.20
C LEU A 85 25.99 -6.73 3.68
N GLU A 86 25.53 -6.10 4.76
CA GLU A 86 26.22 -4.96 5.40
C GLU A 86 27.63 -5.34 5.84
N HIS A 87 27.80 -6.53 6.43
CA HIS A 87 29.13 -7.04 6.81
C HIS A 87 30.04 -7.24 5.60
N GLU A 88 29.56 -7.89 4.54
CA GLU A 88 30.33 -8.13 3.32
C GLU A 88 30.73 -6.82 2.62
N MET A 89 29.81 -5.86 2.58
CA MET A 89 30.06 -4.54 1.99
C MET A 89 31.09 -3.74 2.81
N MET A 90 31.02 -3.80 4.14
CA MET A 90 31.98 -3.15 5.03
C MET A 90 33.38 -3.77 4.94
N GLU A 91 33.47 -5.10 4.79
CA GLU A 91 34.74 -5.81 4.59
C GLU A 91 35.39 -5.41 3.25
N THR A 92 34.61 -5.42 2.17
CA THR A 92 35.08 -5.02 0.84
C THR A 92 35.55 -3.55 0.83
N HIS A 93 34.80 -2.67 1.48
CA HIS A 93 35.15 -1.25 1.57
C HIS A 93 36.47 -1.04 2.33
N ASN A 94 36.67 -1.72 3.46
CA ASN A 94 37.91 -1.61 4.23
C ASN A 94 39.12 -2.11 3.45
N LEU A 95 38.99 -3.21 2.70
CA LEU A 95 40.07 -3.71 1.83
C LEU A 95 40.42 -2.68 0.75
N SER A 96 39.42 -2.06 0.11
CA SER A 96 39.66 -1.05 -0.92
C SER A 96 40.36 0.20 -0.38
N LEU A 97 40.06 0.61 0.86
CA LEU A 97 40.73 1.75 1.50
C LEU A 97 42.20 1.46 1.77
N GLU A 98 42.52 0.24 2.19
CA GLU A 98 43.90 -0.18 2.42
C GLU A 98 44.70 -0.16 1.11
N GLU A 99 44.14 -0.70 0.03
CA GLU A 99 44.77 -0.69 -1.31
C GLU A 99 44.99 0.75 -1.82
N ILE A 100 44.03 1.65 -1.59
CA ILE A 100 44.16 3.08 -1.96
C ILE A 100 45.27 3.75 -1.13
N ASN A 101 45.38 3.44 0.16
CA ASN A 101 46.41 4.01 1.01
C ASN A 101 47.82 3.53 0.62
N GLU A 102 47.99 2.23 0.34
CA GLU A 102 49.25 1.70 -0.17
C GLU A 102 49.64 2.35 -1.50
N MET A 103 48.70 2.45 -2.45
CA MET A 103 48.96 3.10 -3.73
C MET A 103 49.32 4.59 -3.60
N LYS A 104 48.77 5.28 -2.60
CA LYS A 104 49.10 6.68 -2.30
C LYS A 104 50.53 6.81 -1.77
N GLU A 105 50.96 5.89 -0.89
CA GLU A 105 52.33 5.84 -0.36
C GLU A 105 53.34 5.56 -1.48
N ASP A 106 53.07 4.58 -2.35
CA ASP A 106 53.91 4.28 -3.52
C ASP A 106 54.05 5.49 -4.47
N LEU A 107 52.97 6.24 -4.70
CA LEU A 107 53.01 7.45 -5.53
C LEU A 107 53.84 8.57 -4.89
N GLU A 108 53.82 8.68 -3.56
CA GLU A 108 54.62 9.65 -2.82
C GLU A 108 56.11 9.32 -2.91
N ASP A 109 56.46 8.04 -2.80
CA ASP A 109 57.83 7.55 -2.98
C ASP A 109 58.34 7.78 -4.42
N ILE A 110 57.55 7.43 -5.44
CA ILE A 110 57.90 7.69 -6.85
C ILE A 110 58.09 9.20 -7.10
N ARG A 111 57.22 10.04 -6.53
CA ARG A 111 57.34 11.50 -6.63
C ARG A 111 58.64 12.00 -6.01
N ASN A 112 59.01 11.48 -4.83
CA ASN A 112 60.24 11.86 -4.15
C ASN A 112 61.47 11.43 -4.96
N GLU A 113 61.47 10.21 -5.50
CA GLU A 113 62.56 9.69 -6.34
C GLU A 113 62.73 10.52 -7.63
N LEU A 114 61.62 10.87 -8.30
CA LEU A 114 61.64 11.72 -9.50
C LEU A 114 62.15 13.15 -9.22
N SER A 115 61.82 13.69 -8.05
CA SER A 115 62.30 15.01 -7.61
C SER A 115 63.82 15.04 -7.43
N THR A 116 64.42 13.94 -6.95
CA THR A 116 65.88 13.82 -6.81
C THR A 116 66.62 13.69 -8.14
N LEU A 117 65.97 13.10 -9.17
CA LEU A 117 66.55 12.89 -10.50
C LEU A 117 66.50 14.13 -11.40
N SER A 118 65.51 15.01 -11.21
CA SER A 118 65.34 16.24 -12.02
C SER A 118 66.31 17.37 -11.64
N GLY A 119 67.06 17.25 -10.54
CA GLY A 119 68.10 18.20 -10.15
C GLY A 119 67.64 19.62 -9.83
N ASP A 120 66.34 19.86 -9.63
CA ASP A 120 65.79 21.16 -9.28
C ASP A 120 65.36 21.17 -7.80
N PRO A 121 66.04 21.93 -6.91
CA PRO A 121 65.59 22.14 -5.55
C PRO A 121 64.63 23.33 -5.54
N HIS A 122 63.36 23.10 -5.85
CA HIS A 122 62.33 24.02 -5.39
C HIS A 122 61.18 23.24 -4.75
N PRO A 123 61.04 23.27 -3.41
CA PRO A 123 59.79 22.97 -2.76
C PRO A 123 58.83 24.12 -3.12
N GLN A 124 58.09 23.96 -4.21
CA GLN A 124 56.70 24.37 -4.14
C GLN A 124 56.04 23.24 -3.37
N GLU A 125 55.78 23.53 -2.09
CA GLU A 125 54.57 23.08 -1.43
C GLU A 125 53.52 22.94 -2.53
N ILE A 126 53.07 21.72 -2.80
CA ILE A 126 51.78 21.54 -3.42
C ILE A 126 50.88 22.18 -2.37
N GLN A 127 50.66 23.48 -2.55
CA GLN A 127 49.38 24.03 -2.21
C GLN A 127 48.48 23.09 -2.95
N ASP A 128 47.83 22.23 -2.18
CA ASP A 128 46.48 21.85 -2.49
C ASP A 128 45.82 23.18 -2.86
N GLU A 129 45.88 23.55 -4.14
CA GLU A 129 44.74 24.11 -4.80
C GLU A 129 43.71 23.00 -4.63
N GLU A 130 43.12 22.91 -3.43
CA GLU A 130 41.69 22.90 -3.32
C GLU A 130 41.27 23.99 -4.30
N GLU A 131 41.05 23.57 -5.56
CA GLU A 131 39.95 24.11 -6.33
C GLU A 131 38.86 24.17 -5.30
N THR A 132 38.65 25.38 -4.80
CA THR A 132 37.72 25.61 -3.72
C THR A 132 36.41 25.38 -4.43
N PHE A 133 35.98 24.12 -4.44
CA PHE A 133 34.72 23.67 -4.96
C PHE A 133 33.73 24.41 -4.10
N SER A 134 33.37 25.59 -4.58
CA SER A 134 32.58 26.51 -3.83
C SER A 134 31.24 25.84 -3.75
N PHE A 135 30.84 25.47 -2.53
CA PHE A 135 29.48 24.99 -2.28
C PHE A 135 28.46 25.89 -2.99
N GLU A 136 28.71 27.21 -2.99
CA GLU A 136 27.95 28.23 -3.71
C GLU A 136 27.78 27.97 -5.22
N SER A 137 28.83 27.59 -5.97
CA SER A 137 28.71 27.35 -7.41
C SER A 137 27.95 26.07 -7.74
N SER A 138 27.95 25.11 -6.82
CA SER A 138 27.21 23.85 -6.98
C SER A 138 25.73 24.01 -6.70
N VAL A 139 25.38 24.90 -5.76
CA VAL A 139 23.99 25.24 -5.43
C VAL A 139 23.25 25.83 -6.63
N GLU A 140 23.95 26.53 -7.54
CA GLU A 140 23.33 27.09 -8.74
C GLU A 140 22.87 26.04 -9.76
N SER A 141 23.50 24.86 -9.78
CA SER A 141 23.12 23.77 -10.68
C SER A 141 22.01 22.87 -10.11
N VAL A 142 21.72 22.99 -8.81
CA VAL A 142 20.70 22.17 -8.14
C VAL A 142 19.31 22.78 -8.33
N VAL A 143 18.37 21.94 -8.72
CA VAL A 143 16.95 22.29 -8.88
C VAL A 143 16.08 21.48 -7.93
N SER A 144 14.93 22.03 -7.55
CA SER A 144 13.88 21.28 -6.84
C SER A 144 12.87 20.73 -7.84
N ILE A 145 12.59 19.44 -7.75
CA ILE A 145 11.63 18.75 -8.61
C ILE A 145 10.38 18.48 -7.79
N GLN A 146 9.23 18.86 -8.32
CA GLN A 146 7.92 18.67 -7.70
C GLN A 146 7.01 17.96 -8.68
N VAL A 147 6.44 16.83 -8.26
CA VAL A 147 5.60 16.00 -9.10
C VAL A 147 4.24 15.87 -8.47
N ALA A 148 3.20 16.22 -9.20
CA ALA A 148 1.82 16.04 -8.76
C ALA A 148 1.43 14.57 -8.88
N CYS A 149 1.14 13.95 -7.73
CA CYS A 149 0.80 12.54 -7.61
C CYS A 149 -0.62 12.36 -7.08
N PHE A 150 -1.21 11.20 -7.37
CA PHE A 150 -2.54 10.83 -6.89
C PHE A 150 -2.57 9.32 -6.66
N ASN A 151 -2.85 8.92 -5.42
CA ASN A 151 -2.92 7.51 -5.04
C ASN A 151 -4.20 7.29 -4.23
N GLU A 152 -4.96 6.25 -4.57
CA GLU A 152 -6.20 5.84 -3.89
C GLU A 152 -7.21 6.99 -3.59
N GLY A 153 -7.30 8.00 -4.47
CA GLY A 153 -8.22 9.12 -4.28
C GLY A 153 -7.63 10.33 -3.55
N VAL A 154 -6.37 10.27 -3.13
CA VAL A 154 -5.67 11.33 -2.40
C VAL A 154 -4.58 11.94 -3.28
N ALA A 155 -4.65 13.26 -3.49
CA ALA A 155 -3.60 14.02 -4.16
C ALA A 155 -2.46 14.35 -3.18
N TYR A 156 -1.21 14.16 -3.62
CA TYR A 156 0.00 14.55 -2.89
C TYR A 156 1.05 15.04 -3.88
N VAL A 157 2.14 15.62 -3.37
CA VAL A 157 3.27 16.08 -4.20
C VAL A 157 4.51 15.30 -3.80
N SER A 158 5.11 14.59 -4.75
CA SER A 158 6.46 14.06 -4.59
C SER A 158 7.45 15.21 -4.74
N LYS A 159 8.43 15.29 -3.85
CA LYS A 159 9.47 16.32 -3.88
C LYS A 159 10.83 15.66 -3.87
N GLY A 160 11.67 16.07 -4.80
CA GLY A 160 13.07 15.65 -4.88
C GLY A 160 13.96 16.78 -5.36
N SER A 161 15.20 16.42 -5.64
CA SER A 161 16.20 17.31 -6.21
C SER A 161 16.71 16.74 -7.52
N GLY A 162 17.22 17.61 -8.37
CA GLY A 162 17.97 17.24 -9.56
C GLY A 162 19.12 18.21 -9.77
N PHE A 163 19.93 17.94 -10.80
CA PHE A 163 20.97 18.87 -11.23
C PHE A 163 20.93 19.07 -12.73
N ILE A 164 21.25 20.27 -13.17
CA ILE A 164 21.30 20.63 -14.59
C ILE A 164 22.55 19.96 -15.18
N TYR A 165 22.33 19.07 -16.15
CA TYR A 165 23.38 18.32 -16.81
C TYR A 165 23.86 18.97 -18.12
N HIS A 166 23.01 19.76 -18.77
CA HIS A 166 23.32 20.38 -20.06
C HIS A 166 22.76 21.80 -20.18
N GLU A 167 23.48 22.68 -20.89
CA GLU A 167 23.05 24.05 -21.23
C GLU A 167 21.69 24.16 -21.96
N HIS A 168 21.17 23.06 -22.52
CA HIS A 168 19.86 23.03 -23.17
C HIS A 168 18.70 22.80 -22.18
N GLY A 169 18.99 22.66 -20.88
CA GLY A 169 17.99 22.48 -19.84
C GLY A 169 17.73 21.03 -19.41
N TYR A 170 18.57 20.08 -19.84
CA TYR A 170 18.45 18.69 -19.39
C TYR A 170 18.81 18.55 -17.92
N ILE A 171 17.98 17.83 -17.16
CA ILE A 171 18.14 17.64 -15.72
C ILE A 171 18.23 16.15 -15.42
N ILE A 172 19.17 15.77 -14.56
CA ILE A 172 19.25 14.41 -14.03
C ILE A 172 18.67 14.38 -12.62
N THR A 173 17.85 13.37 -12.34
CA THR A 173 17.25 13.10 -11.03
C THR A 173 17.13 11.59 -10.80
N ASN A 174 16.54 11.21 -9.66
CA ASN A 174 16.19 9.82 -9.40
C ASN A 174 14.87 9.46 -10.07
N TYR A 175 14.78 8.27 -10.64
CA TYR A 175 13.56 7.80 -11.26
C TYR A 175 12.39 7.74 -10.27
N HIS A 176 12.61 7.30 -9.04
CA HIS A 176 11.56 7.26 -8.01
C HIS A 176 10.97 8.65 -7.66
N VAL A 177 11.68 9.75 -7.96
CA VAL A 177 11.15 11.11 -7.75
C VAL A 177 10.03 11.39 -8.77
N VAL A 178 10.19 10.85 -9.99
CA VAL A 178 9.36 11.15 -11.17
C VAL A 178 8.51 9.97 -11.64
N GLU A 179 8.63 8.79 -11.03
CA GLU A 179 7.92 7.55 -11.43
C GLU A 179 6.38 7.65 -11.43
N HIS A 180 5.83 8.68 -10.80
CA HIS A 180 4.40 8.91 -10.63
C HIS A 180 3.92 10.22 -11.27
N GLU A 181 4.64 10.76 -12.25
CA GLU A 181 4.39 12.03 -12.95
C GLU A 181 3.12 12.12 -13.82
N ALA A 182 2.06 11.41 -13.47
CA ALA A 182 0.84 11.31 -14.27
C ALA A 182 0.04 12.63 -14.38
N TRP A 183 0.29 13.62 -13.53
CA TRP A 183 -0.53 14.86 -13.47
C TRP A 183 0.25 16.16 -13.57
N GLY A 184 1.57 16.11 -13.76
CA GLY A 184 2.41 17.29 -13.95
C GLY A 184 3.72 17.20 -13.18
N LEU A 185 4.79 17.63 -13.85
CA LEU A 185 6.14 17.72 -13.31
C LEU A 185 6.59 19.18 -13.42
N GLU A 186 6.94 19.76 -12.28
CA GLU A 186 7.45 21.12 -12.17
C GLU A 186 8.89 21.11 -11.65
N VAL A 187 9.75 21.87 -12.32
CA VAL A 187 11.12 22.14 -11.88
C VAL A 187 11.20 23.57 -11.37
N VAL A 188 11.70 23.72 -10.15
CA VAL A 188 11.93 25.01 -9.50
C VAL A 188 13.43 25.28 -9.42
N PHE A 189 13.87 26.32 -10.11
CA PHE A 189 15.26 26.78 -10.10
C PHE A 189 15.56 27.60 -8.83
N ASN A 190 16.85 27.77 -8.54
CA ASN A 190 17.34 28.52 -7.37
C ASN A 190 16.89 29.99 -7.35
N ASP A 191 16.63 30.59 -8.52
CA ASP A 191 16.13 31.94 -8.71
C ASP A 191 14.61 32.06 -8.50
N GLY A 192 13.93 30.94 -8.24
CA GLY A 192 12.49 30.84 -8.05
C GLY A 192 11.70 30.67 -9.35
N THR A 193 12.36 30.58 -10.50
CA THR A 193 11.70 30.26 -11.78
C THR A 193 11.12 28.85 -11.71
N ILE A 194 9.86 28.70 -12.14
CA ILE A 194 9.16 27.42 -12.22
C ILE A 194 8.91 27.11 -13.69
N VAL A 195 9.31 25.93 -14.14
CA VAL A 195 9.04 25.43 -15.48
C VAL A 195 8.38 24.06 -15.41
N GLU A 196 7.55 23.76 -16.41
CA GLU A 196 7.05 22.40 -16.63
C GLU A 196 8.18 21.58 -17.26
N GLY A 197 8.40 20.36 -16.76
CA GLY A 197 9.38 19.43 -17.29
C GLY A 197 8.72 18.17 -17.85
N ASP A 198 9.41 17.50 -18.77
CA ASP A 198 8.96 16.28 -19.41
C ASP A 198 9.98 15.16 -19.14
N LEU A 199 9.53 13.94 -18.88
CA LEU A 199 10.45 12.80 -18.79
C LEU A 199 10.93 12.36 -20.17
N VAL A 200 12.23 12.51 -20.41
CA VAL A 200 12.89 12.16 -21.67
C VAL A 200 13.30 10.69 -21.68
N ALA A 201 13.92 10.22 -20.59
CA ALA A 201 14.40 8.84 -20.45
C ALA A 201 14.56 8.47 -18.97
N TYR A 202 14.55 7.16 -18.68
CA TYR A 202 14.83 6.66 -17.34
C TYR A 202 15.42 5.25 -17.36
N ASP A 203 16.07 4.89 -16.26
CA ASP A 203 16.58 3.57 -15.97
C ASP A 203 16.15 3.18 -14.55
N THR A 204 15.34 2.12 -14.46
CA THR A 204 14.78 1.64 -13.19
C THR A 204 15.78 0.85 -12.35
N ASP A 205 16.81 0.25 -12.97
CA ASP A 205 17.79 -0.58 -12.27
C ASP A 205 18.80 0.31 -11.53
N TYR A 206 19.10 1.49 -12.10
CA TYR A 206 19.99 2.48 -11.49
C TYR A 206 19.27 3.62 -10.79
N ASP A 207 17.94 3.65 -10.85
CA ASP A 207 17.10 4.72 -10.27
C ASP A 207 17.49 6.12 -10.78
N ILE A 208 17.62 6.26 -12.10
CA ILE A 208 18.02 7.51 -12.76
C ILE A 208 16.96 7.91 -13.78
N ALA A 209 16.64 9.20 -13.83
CA ALA A 209 15.78 9.81 -14.84
C ALA A 209 16.42 11.06 -15.44
N LEU A 210 16.11 11.28 -16.72
CA LEU A 210 16.47 12.45 -17.51
C LEU A 210 15.20 13.22 -17.85
N LEU A 211 15.15 14.47 -17.42
CA LEU A 211 14.15 15.47 -17.79
C LEU A 211 14.72 16.42 -18.84
#